data_AF-A0A1F5FHY2-F1
#
_entry.id   AF-A0A1F5FHY2-F1
#
_cell.length_a   1.000
_cell.length_b   1.000
_cell.length_c   1.000
_cell.angle_alpha   90.00
_cell.angle_beta   90.00
_cell.angle_gamma   90.00
#
_symmetry.space_group_name_H-M   'P 1'
#
loop_
_entity.id
_entity.type
_entity.pdbx_description
1 polymer ?
#
loop_
_entity_poly.entity_id
_entity_poly.type
_entity_poly.pdbx_seq_one_letter_code
_entity_poly.pdbx_strand_id
1 'polypeptide(L)'
;MYVDDPAYIEDILIAARNADKFVKGCEYEDFEADSMCQAAVIRQLELIGEAVKCLTEAFRDRHPEVPWKRMAGMRDVLIHGYRRVNVSDVWKTVKELIPGLIDKAEAILSEED
;
A
#
# COMPACT_ATOMS: atom_id res chain seq x y z
N MET A 1 20.68 -14.23 4.66
CA MET A 1 19.39 -14.37 3.97
C MET A 1 19.43 -13.36 2.84
N TYR A 2 19.37 -13.81 1.58
CA TYR A 2 19.31 -12.88 0.45
C TYR A 2 17.97 -12.13 0.53
N VAL A 3 18.03 -10.81 0.40
CA VAL A 3 16.82 -9.98 0.28
C VAL A 3 16.42 -10.05 -1.20
N ASP A 4 15.18 -10.41 -1.46
CA ASP A 4 14.60 -10.49 -2.81
C ASP A 4 13.68 -9.28 -2.99
N ASP A 5 14.28 -8.15 -3.40
CA ASP A 5 13.56 -6.89 -3.57
C ASP A 5 12.40 -7.01 -4.58
N PRO A 6 12.56 -7.66 -5.76
CA PRO A 6 11.45 -7.89 -6.69
C PRO A 6 10.26 -8.63 -6.05
N ALA A 7 10.50 -9.66 -5.24
CA ALA A 7 9.41 -10.37 -4.55
C ALA A 7 8.62 -9.43 -3.61
N TYR A 8 9.29 -8.50 -2.91
CA TYR A 8 8.59 -7.51 -2.09
C TYR A 8 7.83 -6.47 -2.91
N ILE A 9 8.28 -6.14 -4.12
CA ILE A 9 7.50 -5.31 -5.05
C ILE A 9 6.25 -6.06 -5.54
N GLU A 10 6.35 -7.36 -5.81
CA GLU A 10 5.19 -8.19 -6.13
C GLU A 10 4.17 -8.21 -4.98
N ASP A 11 4.63 -8.37 -3.73
CA ASP A 11 3.77 -8.27 -2.54
C ASP A 11 3.05 -6.92 -2.46
N ILE A 12 3.77 -5.82 -2.71
CA ILE A 12 3.18 -4.46 -2.75
C ILE A 12 2.12 -4.37 -3.84
N LEU A 13 2.40 -4.87 -5.04
CA LEU A 13 1.48 -4.84 -6.17
C LEU A 13 0.21 -5.64 -5.88
N ILE A 14 0.33 -6.84 -5.31
CA ILE A 14 -0.80 -7.68 -4.93
C ILE A 14 -1.66 -6.99 -3.88
N ALA A 15 -1.04 -6.44 -2.83
CA ALA A 15 -1.76 -5.74 -1.77
C ALA A 15 -2.45 -4.47 -2.29
N ALA A 16 -1.77 -3.69 -3.13
CA ALA A 16 -2.33 -2.50 -3.77
C ALA A 16 -3.55 -2.84 -4.64
N ARG A 17 -3.45 -3.85 -5.51
CA ARG A 17 -4.56 -4.32 -6.35
C ARG A 17 -5.75 -4.84 -5.53
N ASN A 18 -5.48 -5.52 -4.40
CA ASN A 18 -6.55 -5.96 -3.50
C ASN A 18 -7.26 -4.76 -2.85
N ALA A 19 -6.52 -3.76 -2.36
CA ALA A 19 -7.10 -2.56 -1.76
C ALA A 19 -8.01 -1.82 -2.77
N ASP A 20 -7.54 -1.61 -4.00
CA ASP A 20 -8.31 -0.99 -5.07
C ASP A 20 -9.57 -1.82 -5.42
N LYS A 21 -9.42 -3.14 -5.54
CA LYS A 21 -10.53 -4.05 -5.84
C LYS A 21 -11.63 -4.00 -4.78
N PHE A 22 -11.29 -3.92 -3.50
CA PHE A 22 -12.28 -3.94 -2.42
C PHE A 22 -13.19 -2.71 -2.40
N VAL A 23 -12.70 -1.57 -2.90
CA VAL A 23 -13.47 -0.31 -2.97
C VAL A 23 -14.02 -0.03 -4.36
N LYS A 24 -13.92 -0.99 -5.29
CA LYS A 24 -14.31 -0.78 -6.67
C LYS A 24 -15.82 -0.63 -6.80
N GLY A 25 -16.25 0.53 -7.28
CA GLY A 25 -17.68 0.86 -7.43
C GLY A 25 -18.38 1.20 -6.12
N CYS A 26 -17.65 1.31 -5.02
CA CYS A 26 -18.16 1.85 -3.76
C CYS A 26 -18.06 3.38 -3.77
N GLU A 27 -19.03 4.04 -3.15
CA GLU A 27 -18.89 5.44 -2.75
C GLU A 27 -18.36 5.53 -1.31
N TYR A 28 -18.00 6.73 -0.87
CA TYR A 28 -17.41 6.93 0.45
C TYR A 28 -18.36 6.49 1.58
N GLU A 29 -19.65 6.79 1.45
CA GLU A 29 -20.67 6.46 2.46
C GLU A 29 -20.84 4.95 2.63
N ASP A 30 -20.72 4.18 1.54
CA ASP A 30 -20.75 2.71 1.58
C ASP A 30 -19.54 2.17 2.34
N PHE A 31 -18.35 2.72 2.03
CA PHE A 31 -17.11 2.35 2.69
C PHE A 31 -17.11 2.72 4.18
N GLU A 32 -17.62 3.90 4.53
CA GLU A 32 -17.71 4.39 5.91
C GLU A 32 -18.68 3.54 6.77
N ALA A 33 -19.73 2.99 6.16
CA ALA A 33 -20.68 2.10 6.83
C ALA A 33 -20.19 0.63 6.93
N ASP A 34 -19.25 0.20 6.08
CA ASP A 34 -18.77 -1.18 6.02
C ASP A 34 -17.43 -1.37 6.76
N SER A 35 -17.54 -1.72 8.05
CA SER A 35 -16.36 -2.01 8.89
C SER A 35 -15.53 -3.20 8.42
N MET A 36 -16.12 -4.16 7.69
CA MET A 36 -15.38 -5.31 7.15
C MET A 36 -14.53 -4.86 5.95
N CYS A 37 -15.10 -4.06 5.06
CA CYS A 37 -14.35 -3.47 3.94
C CYS A 37 -13.22 -2.56 4.45
N GLN A 38 -13.49 -1.70 5.44
CA GLN A 38 -12.47 -0.89 6.09
C GLN A 38 -11.32 -1.75 6.64
N ALA A 39 -11.62 -2.80 7.39
CA ALA A 39 -10.61 -3.68 7.95
C ALA A 39 -9.79 -4.39 6.86
N ALA A 40 -10.44 -4.84 5.78
CA ALA A 40 -9.78 -5.49 4.65
C ALA A 40 -8.81 -4.53 3.94
N VAL A 41 -9.25 -3.29 3.69
CA VAL A 41 -8.43 -2.24 3.08
C VAL A 41 -7.25 -1.86 3.98
N ILE A 42 -7.49 -1.59 5.26
CA ILE A 42 -6.44 -1.22 6.23
C ILE A 42 -5.37 -2.32 6.25
N ARG A 43 -5.78 -3.59 6.26
CA ARG A 43 -4.84 -4.71 6.22
C ARG A 43 -3.95 -4.72 4.98
N GLN A 44 -4.50 -4.38 3.80
CA GLN A 44 -3.69 -4.29 2.58
C GLN A 44 -2.69 -3.12 2.66
N LEU A 45 -3.11 -1.96 3.18
CA LEU A 45 -2.21 -0.82 3.37
C LEU A 45 -1.07 -1.12 4.35
N GLU A 46 -1.34 -1.89 5.40
CA GLU A 46 -0.31 -2.39 6.33
C GLU A 46 0.68 -3.32 5.64
N LEU A 47 0.21 -4.26 4.80
CA LEU A 47 1.06 -5.17 4.03
C LEU A 47 2.00 -4.41 3.09
N ILE A 48 1.49 -3.39 2.40
CA ILE A 48 2.31 -2.52 1.55
C ILE A 48 3.45 -1.90 2.37
N GLY A 49 3.15 -1.30 3.52
CA GLY A 49 4.19 -0.67 4.34
C GLY A 49 5.16 -1.66 4.99
N GLU A 50 4.73 -2.89 5.28
CA GLU A 50 5.60 -3.95 5.78
C GLU A 50 6.58 -4.42 4.70
N ALA A 51 6.10 -4.70 3.48
CA ALA A 51 6.96 -5.06 2.35
C ALA A 51 7.99 -3.96 2.04
N VAL A 52 7.60 -2.69 2.12
CA VAL A 52 8.54 -1.56 1.97
C VAL A 52 9.65 -1.54 3.03
N LYS A 53 9.41 -2.05 4.25
CA LYS A 53 10.44 -2.15 5.29
C LYS A 53 11.45 -3.27 5.01
N CYS A 54 11.08 -4.25 4.19
CA CYS A 54 11.95 -5.34 3.80
C CYS A 54 12.84 -5.00 2.60
N LEU A 55 12.47 -3.98 1.81
CA LEU A 55 13.30 -3.50 0.70
C LEU A 55 14.67 -3.00 1.18
N THR A 56 15.71 -3.31 0.41
CA THR A 56 17.05 -2.79 0.66
C THR A 56 17.10 -1.27 0.47
N GLU A 57 18.05 -0.62 1.15
CA GLU A 57 18.32 0.81 0.92
C GLU A 57 18.73 1.08 -0.53
N ALA A 58 19.62 0.25 -1.07
CA ALA A 58 20.08 0.36 -2.46
C ALA A 58 18.93 0.26 -3.48
N PHE A 59 17.92 -0.59 -3.24
CA PHE A 59 16.75 -0.67 -4.11
C PHE A 59 15.89 0.59 -4.03
N ARG A 60 15.59 1.05 -2.82
CA ARG A 60 14.80 2.27 -2.61
C ARG A 60 15.47 3.51 -3.21
N ASP A 61 16.79 3.57 -3.18
CA ASP A 61 17.58 4.66 -3.77
C ASP A 61 17.57 4.63 -5.31
N ARG A 62 17.40 3.46 -5.93
CA ARG A 62 17.24 3.34 -7.40
C ARG A 62 15.87 3.80 -7.90
N HIS A 63 14.85 3.72 -7.05
CA HIS A 63 13.46 4.06 -7.38
C HIS A 63 12.93 5.23 -6.52
N PRO A 64 13.55 6.43 -6.55
CA PRO A 64 13.20 7.55 -5.68
C PRO A 64 11.83 8.18 -6.00
N GLU A 65 11.24 7.87 -7.16
CA GLU A 65 9.91 8.30 -7.58
C GLU A 65 8.77 7.68 -6.76
N VAL A 66 9.05 6.60 -6.03
CA VAL A 66 8.11 5.98 -5.09
C VAL A 66 8.37 6.53 -3.68
N PRO A 67 7.34 7.01 -2.96
CA PRO A 67 7.52 7.63 -1.64
C PRO A 67 7.67 6.58 -0.52
N TRP A 68 8.69 5.72 -0.59
CA TRP A 68 8.92 4.57 0.31
C TRP A 68 8.77 4.92 1.80
N LYS A 69 9.41 6.01 2.24
CA LYS A 69 9.36 6.43 3.65
C LYS A 69 7.95 6.76 4.12
N ARG A 70 7.11 7.34 3.25
CA ARG A 70 5.71 7.64 3.58
C ARG A 70 4.90 6.35 3.68
N MET A 71 5.12 5.39 2.79
CA MET A 71 4.43 4.09 2.80
C MET A 71 4.76 3.28 4.07
N ALA A 72 6.04 3.21 4.45
CA ALA A 72 6.45 2.57 5.70
C ALA A 72 5.85 3.29 6.93
N GLY A 73 5.82 4.62 6.93
CA GLY A 73 5.23 5.43 8.00
C GLY A 73 3.71 5.25 8.12
N MET A 74 3.00 5.09 7.00
CA MET A 74 1.56 4.80 7.00
C MET A 74 1.25 3.51 7.77
N ARG A 75 2.00 2.43 7.51
CA ARG A 75 1.86 1.17 8.27
C ARG A 75 2.04 1.38 9.78
N ASP A 76 3.00 2.20 10.19
CA ASP A 76 3.23 2.48 11.61
C ASP A 76 2.06 3.23 12.25
N VAL A 77 1.42 4.14 11.51
CA VAL A 77 0.18 4.82 11.96
C VAL A 77 -0.98 3.84 12.05
N LEU A 78 -1.18 2.97 11.05
CA LEU A 78 -2.30 2.02 11.02
C LEU A 78 -2.21 1.00 12.17
N ILE A 79 -1.01 0.46 12.44
CA ILE A 79 -0.82 -0.57 13.48
C ILE A 79 -0.71 0.03 14.88
N HIS A 80 0.16 1.04 15.08
CA HIS A 80 0.44 1.56 16.43
C HIS A 80 -0.47 2.74 16.80
N GLY A 81 -0.96 3.46 15.80
CA GLY A 81 -1.88 4.59 15.95
C GLY A 81 -3.35 4.23 15.70
N TYR A 82 -3.73 2.93 15.69
CA TYR A 82 -5.05 2.45 15.27
C TYR A 82 -6.25 3.23 15.87
N ARG A 83 -6.15 3.71 17.12
CA ARG A 83 -7.18 4.54 17.78
C ARG A 83 -7.39 5.93 17.16
N ARG A 84 -6.47 6.37 16.31
CA ARG A 84 -6.45 7.67 15.62
C ARG A 84 -6.63 7.52 14.12
N VAL A 85 -6.83 6.31 13.61
CA VAL A 85 -7.03 6.09 12.18
C VAL A 85 -8.33 6.74 11.76
N ASN A 86 -8.23 7.64 10.78
CA ASN A 86 -9.36 8.32 10.19
C ASN A 86 -9.80 7.56 8.93
N VAL A 87 -11.04 7.08 8.91
CA VAL A 87 -11.60 6.30 7.79
C VAL A 87 -11.59 7.10 6.48
N SER A 88 -11.79 8.43 6.54
CA SER A 88 -11.70 9.32 5.38
C SER A 88 -10.29 9.36 4.78
N ASP A 89 -9.26 9.33 5.63
CA ASP A 89 -7.87 9.33 5.15
C ASP A 89 -7.48 7.97 4.52
N VAL A 90 -8.00 6.87 5.09
CA VAL A 90 -7.85 5.53 4.50
C VAL A 90 -8.52 5.49 3.12
N TRP A 91 -9.75 6.00 3.02
CA TRP A 91 -10.48 6.08 1.76
C TRP A 91 -9.71 6.87 0.69
N LYS A 92 -9.28 8.10 1.02
CA LYS A 92 -8.50 8.95 0.11
C LYS A 92 -7.21 8.26 -0.33
N THR A 93 -6.51 7.59 0.59
CA THR A 93 -5.30 6.84 0.26
C THR A 93 -5.59 5.80 -0.81
N VAL A 94 -6.65 5.00 -0.66
CA VAL A 94 -7.00 3.98 -1.66
C VAL A 94 -7.47 4.61 -2.97
N LYS A 95 -8.30 5.65 -2.94
CA LYS A 95 -8.86 6.22 -4.18
C LYS A 95 -7.87 7.07 -4.97
N GLU A 96 -6.96 7.76 -4.30
CA GLU A 96 -6.11 8.78 -4.93
C GLU A 96 -4.66 8.32 -5.10
N LEU A 97 -4.14 7.44 -4.23
CA LEU A 97 -2.72 7.08 -4.21
C LEU A 97 -2.44 5.66 -4.69
N ILE A 98 -3.31 4.70 -4.36
CA ILE A 98 -3.11 3.29 -4.70
C ILE A 98 -3.07 3.03 -6.23
N PRO A 99 -3.92 3.63 -7.08
CA PRO A 99 -3.83 3.43 -8.52
C PRO A 99 -2.45 3.80 -9.08
N GLY A 100 -1.91 4.95 -8.68
CA GLY A 100 -0.57 5.37 -9.09
C GLY A 100 0.56 4.54 -8.48
N LEU A 101 0.33 3.84 -7.37
CA LEU A 101 1.28 2.87 -6.83
C LEU A 101 1.28 1.57 -7.65
N ILE A 102 0.11 1.10 -8.10
CA ILE A 102 -0.01 -0.08 -8.97
C ILE A 102 0.82 0.14 -10.24
N ASP A 103 0.61 1.28 -10.92
CA ASP A 103 1.35 1.61 -12.15
C ASP A 103 2.87 1.61 -11.94
N LYS A 104 3.33 2.18 -10.81
CA LYS A 104 4.77 2.22 -10.49
C LYS A 104 5.33 0.85 -10.17
N ALA A 105 4.62 0.03 -9.40
CA ALA A 105 5.09 -1.31 -9.06
C ALA A 105 5.15 -2.22 -10.30
N GLU A 106 4.20 -2.11 -11.22
CA GLU A 106 4.24 -2.80 -12.52
C GLU A 106 5.43 -2.36 -13.38
N ALA A 107 5.70 -1.06 -13.45
CA ALA A 107 6.86 -0.52 -14.17
C ALA A 107 8.18 -1.06 -13.59
N ILE A 108 8.34 -1.04 -12.26
CA ILE A 108 9.54 -1.54 -11.57
C ILE A 108 9.76 -3.03 -11.84
N LEU A 109 8.71 -3.86 -11.74
CA LEU A 109 8.84 -5.30 -12.03
C LEU A 109 9.21 -5.57 -13.48
N SER A 110 8.72 -4.76 -14.42
CA SER A 110 9.05 -4.89 -15.85
C SER A 110 10.49 -4.47 -16.17
N GLU A 111 11.13 -3.66 -15.32
CA GLU A 111 12.53 -3.22 -15.49
C GLU A 111 13.54 -4.21 -14.89
N GLU A 112 13.10 -5.03 -13.93
CA GLU A 112 13.94 -6.01 -13.21
C GLU A 112 13.81 -7.45 -13.77
N ASP A 113 12.94 -7.67 -14.76
CA ASP A 113 12.82 -8.88 -15.60
C ASP A 113 13.92 -8.98 -16.69
#